data_AF-A0A976M4L8-F1
#
_entry.id   AF-A0A976M4L8-F1
#
_cell.length_a   1.000
_cell.length_b   1.000
_cell.length_c   1.000
_cell.angle_alpha   90.00
_cell.angle_beta   90.00
_cell.angle_gamma   90.00
#
_symmetry.space_group_name_H-M   'P 1'
#
loop_
_entity.id
_entity.type
_entity.pdbx_description
1 polymer ?
#
loop_
_entity_poly.entity_id
_entity_poly.type
_entity_poly.pdbx_seq_one_letter_code
_entity_poly.pdbx_strand_id
1 'polypeptide(L)'
;MVEVYINNRRNSDLESQLTLGWDLKLPDNPNLCDDILLELEKAVSKLEESNEYIAKVLEEGSDEELSNAIEENKLVIRRKKHQIDQVKSHITSLSSACRSTGKQ
;
A
#
# COMPACT_ATOMS: atom_id res chain seq x y z
N MET A 1 -4.37 13.07 -29.07
CA MET A 1 -4.44 13.23 -27.60
C MET A 1 -5.44 12.21 -27.11
N VAL A 2 -4.98 11.10 -26.52
CA VAL A 2 -5.88 10.03 -26.06
C VAL A 2 -6.23 10.35 -24.62
N GLU A 3 -7.42 10.89 -24.39
CA GLU A 3 -7.97 11.08 -23.05
C GLU A 3 -8.31 9.70 -22.48
N VAL A 4 -7.42 9.19 -21.64
CA VAL A 4 -7.68 8.00 -20.84
C VAL A 4 -8.63 8.42 -19.72
N TYR A 5 -9.91 8.12 -19.89
CA TYR A 5 -10.91 8.27 -18.83
C TYR A 5 -10.68 7.17 -17.78
N ILE A 6 -9.78 7.43 -16.84
CA ILE A 6 -9.62 6.54 -15.67
C ILE A 6 -10.88 6.74 -14.83
N ASN A 7 -11.74 5.74 -14.82
CA ASN A 7 -12.97 5.73 -14.04
C ASN A 7 -12.61 5.98 -12.55
N ASN A 8 -12.79 7.22 -12.11
CA ASN A 8 -12.30 7.77 -10.85
C ASN A 8 -13.17 7.34 -9.65
N ARG A 9 -13.65 6.10 -9.66
CA ARG A 9 -14.17 5.42 -8.45
C ARG A 9 -13.03 4.72 -7.70
N ARG A 10 -11.81 5.26 -7.77
CA ARG A 10 -10.84 5.03 -6.71
C ARG A 10 -11.43 5.67 -5.47
N ASN A 11 -11.77 4.82 -4.51
CA ASN A 11 -12.37 5.20 -3.26
C ASN A 11 -11.39 6.17 -2.58
N SER A 12 -11.62 7.48 -2.77
CA SER A 12 -10.69 8.55 -2.37
C SER A 12 -10.50 8.58 -0.85
N ASP A 13 -11.50 8.07 -0.13
CA ASP A 13 -11.44 7.77 1.30
C ASP A 13 -10.40 6.68 1.62
N LEU A 14 -10.34 5.65 0.78
CA LEU A 14 -9.36 4.56 0.85
C LEU A 14 -7.95 5.05 0.52
N GLU A 15 -7.77 5.89 -0.51
CA GLU A 15 -6.46 6.55 -0.78
C GLU A 15 -6.03 7.49 0.36
N SER A 16 -6.98 8.19 0.98
CA SER A 16 -6.71 9.06 2.14
C SER A 16 -6.32 8.25 3.38
N GLN A 17 -6.94 7.09 3.61
CA GLN A 17 -6.56 6.19 4.71
C GLN A 17 -5.21 5.51 4.47
N LEU A 18 -4.89 5.19 3.21
CA LEU A 18 -3.58 4.66 2.81
C LEU A 18 -2.43 5.68 2.96
N THR A 19 -2.75 6.96 3.16
CA THR A 19 -1.76 8.07 3.24
C THR A 19 -1.69 8.74 4.61
N LEU A 20 -2.78 8.78 5.39
CA LEU A 20 -2.85 9.59 6.63
C LEU A 20 -2.62 8.81 7.95
N GLY A 21 -2.77 7.48 7.97
CA GLY A 21 -2.66 6.66 9.20
C GLY A 21 -1.84 5.39 9.04
N TRP A 22 -1.27 4.88 10.14
CA TRP A 22 -0.70 3.52 10.17
C TRP A 22 -1.80 2.46 10.20
N ASP A 23 -2.94 2.77 10.81
CA ASP A 23 -4.07 1.86 11.01
C ASP A 23 -5.07 1.98 9.84
N LEU A 24 -5.40 0.86 9.21
CA LEU A 24 -6.39 0.79 8.13
C LEU A 24 -7.75 0.36 8.68
N LYS A 25 -8.82 1.08 8.31
CA LYS A 25 -10.17 0.54 8.50
C LYS A 25 -10.44 -0.48 7.40
N LEU A 26 -10.29 -1.75 7.74
CA LEU A 26 -10.45 -2.85 6.81
C LEU A 26 -11.91 -3.29 6.71
N PRO A 27 -12.43 -3.54 5.49
CA PRO A 27 -13.78 -4.04 5.30
C PRO A 27 -13.87 -5.54 5.60
N ASP A 28 -15.02 -6.02 6.10
CA ASP A 28 -15.27 -7.45 6.32
C ASP A 28 -15.40 -8.29 5.04
N ASN A 29 -15.31 -7.65 3.85
CA ASN A 29 -15.36 -8.33 2.56
C ASN A 29 -13.95 -8.76 2.13
N PRO A 30 -13.68 -10.07 2.00
CA PRO A 30 -12.35 -10.57 1.65
C PRO A 30 -11.90 -10.12 0.25
N ASN A 31 -12.81 -9.98 -0.73
CA ASN A 31 -12.44 -9.52 -2.07
C ASN A 31 -11.93 -8.07 -2.06
N LEU A 32 -12.53 -7.21 -1.21
CA LEU A 32 -12.05 -5.84 -1.04
C LEU A 32 -10.70 -5.80 -0.31
N CYS A 33 -10.45 -6.73 0.63
CA CYS A 33 -9.15 -6.84 1.27
C CYS A 33 -8.05 -7.27 0.29
N ASP A 34 -8.34 -8.21 -0.62
CA ASP A 34 -7.40 -8.60 -1.70
C ASP A 34 -7.07 -7.42 -2.64
N ASP A 35 -8.07 -6.62 -3.03
CA ASP A 35 -7.86 -5.41 -3.84
C ASP A 35 -6.96 -4.39 -3.10
N ILE A 36 -7.21 -4.17 -1.81
CA ILE A 36 -6.39 -3.29 -0.96
C ILE A 36 -4.95 -3.80 -0.87
N LEU A 37 -4.79 -5.12 -0.68
CA LEU A 37 -3.48 -5.76 -0.62
C LEU A 37 -2.69 -5.57 -1.92
N LEU A 38 -3.34 -5.82 -3.06
CA LEU A 38 -2.73 -5.67 -4.38
C LEU A 38 -2.28 -4.23 -4.64
N GLU A 39 -3.13 -3.25 -4.33
CA GLU A 39 -2.78 -1.84 -4.53
C GLU A 39 -1.67 -1.38 -3.56
N LEU A 40 -1.64 -1.89 -2.33
CA LEU A 40 -0.55 -1.66 -1.39
C LEU A 40 0.78 -2.25 -1.88
N GLU A 41 0.79 -3.50 -2.32
CA GLU A 41 1.98 -4.19 -2.84
C GLU A 41 2.52 -3.48 -4.09
N LYS A 42 1.62 -3.07 -4.99
CA LYS A 42 1.98 -2.29 -6.18
C LYS A 42 2.55 -0.92 -5.83
N ALA A 43 2.01 -0.24 -4.83
CA ALA A 43 2.54 1.03 -4.36
C ALA A 43 3.93 0.87 -3.73
N VAL A 44 4.15 -0.20 -2.96
CA VAL A 44 5.47 -0.55 -2.40
C VAL A 44 6.47 -0.82 -3.52
N SER A 45 6.13 -1.66 -4.49
CA SER A 45 7.00 -1.98 -5.62
C SER A 45 7.44 -0.72 -6.38
N LYS A 46 6.49 0.16 -6.70
CA LYS A 46 6.80 1.42 -7.40
C LYS A 46 7.70 2.35 -6.59
N LEU A 47 7.51 2.42 -5.26
CA LEU A 47 8.37 3.22 -4.39
C LEU A 47 9.77 2.63 -4.27
N GLU A 48 9.90 1.30 -4.25
CA GLU A 48 11.19 0.60 -4.27
C GLU A 48 11.92 0.83 -5.60
N GLU A 49 11.23 0.73 -6.73
CA GLU A 49 11.77 1.06 -8.06
C GLU A 49 12.20 2.54 -8.15
N SER A 50 11.38 3.44 -7.60
CA SER A 50 11.70 4.87 -7.54
C SER A 50 12.95 5.12 -6.70
N ASN A 51 13.11 4.44 -5.56
CA ASN A 51 14.30 4.56 -4.73
C ASN A 51 15.55 4.02 -5.42
N GLU A 52 15.44 2.93 -6.17
CA GLU A 52 16.57 2.40 -6.95
C GLU A 52 16.99 3.40 -8.04
N TYR A 53 16.02 4.02 -8.71
CA TYR A 53 16.31 5.05 -9.70
C TYR A 53 17.00 6.28 -9.07
N ILE A 54 16.48 6.79 -7.96
CA ILE A 54 17.09 7.94 -7.27
C ILE A 54 18.50 7.58 -6.75
N ALA A 55 18.69 6.35 -6.25
CA ALA A 55 20.00 5.88 -5.80
C ALA A 55 21.03 5.85 -6.94
N LYS A 56 20.64 5.40 -8.14
CA LYS A 56 21.51 5.43 -9.33
C LYS A 56 21.91 6.85 -9.71
N VAL A 57 20.98 7.81 -9.62
CA VAL A 57 21.27 9.23 -9.87
C VAL A 57 22.20 9.81 -8.80
N LEU A 58 22.06 9.39 -7.55
CA LEU A 58 22.96 9.78 -6.44
C LEU A 58 24.39 9.23 -6.58
N GLU A 59 24.57 8.08 -7.22
CA GLU A 59 25.92 7.58 -7.52
C GLU A 59 26.67 8.50 -8.52
N GLU A 60 25.94 9.24 -9.35
CA GLU A 60 26.51 10.22 -10.31
C GLU A 60 26.75 11.60 -9.68
N GLY A 61 26.27 11.85 -8.45
CA GLY A 61 26.48 13.10 -7.73
C GLY A 61 25.81 13.13 -6.34
N SER A 62 26.45 13.79 -5.37
CA SER A 62 25.89 13.91 -4.01
C SER A 62 24.83 15.01 -3.97
N ASP A 63 23.55 14.62 -3.79
CA ASP A 63 22.41 15.53 -3.68
C ASP A 63 21.61 15.24 -2.40
N GLU A 64 21.58 16.22 -1.49
CA GLU A 64 20.93 16.06 -0.19
C GLU A 64 19.40 15.95 -0.30
N GLU A 65 18.79 16.60 -1.29
CA GLU A 65 17.34 16.52 -1.53
C GLU A 65 16.95 15.12 -2.02
N LEU A 66 17.73 14.54 -2.92
CA LEU A 66 17.52 13.17 -3.39
C LEU A 66 17.73 12.14 -2.27
N SER A 67 18.71 12.35 -1.40
CA SER A 67 18.93 11.49 -0.23
C SER A 67 17.75 11.55 0.73
N ASN A 68 17.24 12.75 1.03
CA ASN A 68 16.05 12.92 1.86
C ASN A 68 14.82 12.27 1.24
N ALA A 69 14.62 12.40 -0.08
CA ALA A 69 13.52 11.75 -0.78
C ALA A 69 13.54 10.21 -0.64
N ILE A 70 14.73 9.59 -0.69
CA ILE A 70 14.87 8.14 -0.44
C ILE A 70 14.48 7.80 1.00
N GLU A 71 14.90 8.60 2.00
CA GLU A 71 14.57 8.39 3.40
C GLU A 71 13.06 8.50 3.66
N GLU A 72 12.41 9.52 3.09
CA GLU A 72 10.96 9.69 3.16
C GLU A 72 10.23 8.52 2.50
N ASN A 73 10.67 8.10 1.31
CA ASN A 73 10.11 6.94 0.63
C ASN A 73 10.27 5.64 1.45
N LYS A 74 11.41 5.45 2.11
CA LYS A 74 11.62 4.30 3.02
C LYS A 74 10.61 4.30 4.17
N LEU A 75 10.30 5.46 4.74
CA LEU A 75 9.26 5.58 5.78
C LEU A 75 7.88 5.22 5.24
N VAL A 76 7.54 5.69 4.04
CA VAL A 76 6.27 5.36 3.38
C VAL A 76 6.18 3.86 3.08
N ILE A 77 7.25 3.25 2.55
CA ILE A 77 7.33 1.81 2.30
C ILE A 77 7.12 1.03 3.60
N ARG A 78 7.79 1.42 4.69
CA ARG A 78 7.64 0.77 6.00
C ARG A 78 6.19 0.82 6.48
N ARG A 79 5.53 1.96 6.32
CA ARG A 79 4.11 2.12 6.67
C ARG A 79 3.22 1.22 5.82
N LYS A 80 3.42 1.20 4.50
CA LYS A 80 2.63 0.37 3.58
C LYS A 80 2.83 -1.12 3.83
N LYS A 81 4.06 -1.56 4.17
CA LYS A 81 4.33 -2.94 4.60
C LYS A 81 3.57 -3.31 5.87
N HIS A 82 3.53 -2.41 6.86
CA HIS A 82 2.74 -2.61 8.07
C HIS A 82 1.22 -2.70 7.78
N GLN A 83 0.72 -1.87 6.86
CA GLN A 83 -0.66 -1.94 6.37
C GLN A 83 -0.98 -3.28 5.69
N ILE A 84 -0.05 -3.82 4.89
CA ILE A 84 -0.17 -5.15 4.28
C ILE A 84 -0.30 -6.23 5.38
N ASP A 85 0.52 -6.17 6.43
CA ASP A 85 0.43 -7.11 7.56
C ASP A 85 -0.95 -7.03 8.26
N GLN A 86 -1.50 -5.83 8.45
CA GLN A 86 -2.85 -5.67 9.01
C GLN A 86 -3.91 -6.31 8.11
N VAL A 87 -3.83 -6.08 6.79
CA VAL A 87 -4.77 -6.67 5.81
C VAL A 87 -4.68 -8.20 5.85
N LYS A 88 -3.47 -8.77 5.83
CA LYS A 88 -3.24 -10.22 5.90
C LYS A 88 -3.79 -10.83 7.20
N SER A 89 -3.57 -10.14 8.33
CA SER A 89 -4.09 -10.56 9.63
C SER A 89 -5.63 -10.52 9.68
N HIS A 90 -6.23 -9.48 9.10
CA HIS A 90 -7.67 -9.33 9.02
C HIS A 90 -8.33 -10.40 8.13
N ILE A 91 -7.78 -10.67 6.94
CA ILE A 91 -8.22 -11.76 6.05
C ILE A 91 -8.15 -13.11 6.79
N THR A 92 -7.07 -13.36 7.53
CA THR A 92 -6.89 -14.59 8.31
C THR A 92 -7.96 -14.70 9.41
N SER A 93 -8.28 -13.60 10.07
CA SER A 93 -9.31 -13.51 11.10
C SER A 93 -10.71 -13.76 10.53
N LEU A 94 -11.05 -13.15 9.38
CA LEU A 94 -12.31 -13.38 8.67
C LEU A 94 -12.45 -14.84 8.22
N SER A 95 -11.39 -15.43 7.68
CA SER A 95 -11.36 -16.85 7.26
C SER A 95 -11.53 -17.81 8.44
N SER A 96 -11.05 -17.43 9.63
CA SER A 96 -11.17 -18.24 10.84
C SER A 96 -12.56 -18.10 11.47
N ALA A 97 -13.13 -16.90 11.50
CA ALA A 97 -14.48 -16.63 12.00
C ALA A 97 -15.57 -17.35 11.18
N CYS A 98 -15.37 -17.47 9.86
CA CYS A 98 -16.29 -18.20 8.98
C CYS A 98 -16.29 -19.73 9.24
N ARG A 99 -15.24 -20.29 9.85
CA ARG A 99 -15.17 -21.72 10.20
C ARG A 99 -15.83 -22.07 11.53
N SER A 100 -15.97 -21.10 12.44
CA SER A 100 -16.60 -21.30 13.75
C SER A 100 -18.13 -21.34 13.75
N THR A 101 -18.79 -20.86 12.69
CA THR A 101 -20.26 -20.79 12.61
C THR A 101 -20.92 -21.98 11.90
N GLY A 102 -20.14 -22.97 11.44
CA GLY A 102 -20.62 -24.14 10.69
C GLY A 102 -20.94 -25.39 11.53
N LYS A 103 -21.09 -25.28 12.86
CA LYS A 103 -21.47 -26.40 13.72
C LYS A 103 -22.56 -26.00 14.72
N GLN A 104 -23.82 -26.06 14.29
CA GLN A 104 -24.95 -26.42 15.15
C GLN A 104 -25.94 -27.26 14.35
#